data_AF-A0A7J0DCA0-F1
#
_entry.id   AF-A0A7J0DCA0-F1
#
_cell.length_a   1.000
_cell.length_b   1.000
_cell.length_c   1.000
_cell.angle_alpha   90.00
_cell.angle_beta   90.00
_cell.angle_gamma   90.00
#
_symmetry.space_group_name_H-M   'P 1'
#
loop_
_entity.id
_entity.type
_entity.pdbx_description
1 polymer ?
#
loop_
_entity_poly.entity_id
_entity_poly.type
_entity_poly.pdbx_seq_one_letter_code
_entity_poly.pdbx_strand_id
1 'polypeptide(L)'
;MPNVQPELRCSSFLSQKGPLMTNGSVMLDDDIAASVAKGIITPLDEKLLADRTDDEAINESMALSIQCASSVSNMARRLQVRGNEVQELRTQVLRFCNEGIEVFSRRIKS
;
A
#
# COMPACT_ATOMS: atom_id res chain seq x y z
N MET A 1 -42.08 4.37 -7.55
CA MET A 1 -40.68 4.63 -7.94
C MET A 1 -40.19 3.42 -8.73
N PRO A 2 -39.59 3.56 -9.92
CA PRO A 2 -39.09 2.39 -10.62
C PRO A 2 -37.84 1.88 -9.89
N ASN A 3 -37.79 0.57 -9.69
CA ASN A 3 -36.67 -0.15 -9.08
C ASN A 3 -35.51 -0.21 -10.07
N VAL A 4 -34.54 0.70 -9.92
CA VAL A 4 -33.30 0.69 -10.70
C VAL A 4 -32.40 -0.38 -10.08
N GLN A 5 -32.25 -1.52 -10.76
CA GLN A 5 -31.32 -2.55 -10.32
C GLN A 5 -29.87 -2.01 -10.39
N PRO A 6 -29.00 -2.33 -9.42
CA PRO A 6 -27.59 -1.98 -9.54
C PRO A 6 -27.03 -2.76 -10.73
N GLU A 7 -26.62 -2.06 -11.79
CA GLU A 7 -25.85 -2.68 -12.86
C GLU A 7 -24.58 -3.27 -12.25
N LEU A 8 -24.55 -4.60 -12.12
CA LEU A 8 -23.34 -5.36 -11.82
C LEU A 8 -22.38 -5.13 -12.99
N ARG A 9 -21.47 -4.17 -12.82
CA ARG A 9 -20.39 -3.92 -13.77
C ARG A 9 -19.42 -5.10 -13.76
N CYS A 10 -19.67 -6.08 -14.63
CA CYS A 10 -18.69 -7.09 -14.99
C CYS A 10 -17.69 -6.46 -15.96
N SER A 11 -16.63 -5.85 -15.43
CA SER A 11 -15.50 -5.34 -16.22
C SER A 11 -14.73 -6.52 -16.82
N SER A 12 -15.28 -7.11 -17.88
CA SER A 12 -14.55 -8.08 -18.70
C SER A 12 -13.62 -7.28 -19.62
N PHE A 13 -12.34 -7.25 -19.27
CA PHE A 13 -11.29 -6.62 -20.06
C PHE A 13 -11.05 -7.43 -21.34
N LEU A 14 -11.95 -7.30 -22.31
CA LEU A 14 -11.76 -7.87 -23.64
C LEU A 14 -10.78 -6.97 -24.40
N SER A 15 -9.49 -7.26 -24.24
CA SER A 15 -8.46 -6.76 -25.15
C SER A 15 -8.69 -7.36 -26.54
N GLN A 16 -8.67 -6.50 -27.58
CA GLN A 16 -8.71 -6.93 -28.98
C GLN A 16 -7.53 -7.86 -29.35
N LYS A 17 -6.47 -7.89 -28.52
CA LYS A 17 -5.27 -8.73 -28.68
C LYS A 17 -5.30 -10.07 -27.92
N GLY A 18 -6.42 -10.43 -27.26
CA GLY A 18 -6.53 -11.65 -26.44
C GLY A 18 -6.16 -11.45 -24.96
N PRO A 19 -6.24 -12.50 -24.12
CA PRO A 19 -5.99 -12.40 -22.68
C PRO A 19 -4.60 -11.82 -22.38
N LEU A 20 -4.52 -10.87 -21.44
CA LEU A 20 -3.25 -10.29 -21.00
C LEU A 20 -2.35 -11.42 -20.45
N MET A 21 -1.23 -11.69 -21.11
CA MET A 21 -0.29 -12.72 -20.67
C MET A 21 0.38 -12.33 -19.36
N THR A 22 0.87 -13.30 -18.59
CA THR A 22 1.48 -13.12 -17.26
C THR A 22 2.69 -12.17 -17.22
N ASN A 23 3.25 -11.80 -18.38
CA ASN A 23 4.34 -10.84 -18.55
C ASN A 23 3.90 -9.49 -19.16
N GLY A 24 2.62 -9.34 -19.51
CA GLY A 24 2.05 -8.09 -19.99
C GLY A 24 1.61 -7.21 -18.84
N SER A 25 1.93 -5.92 -18.90
CA SER A 25 1.35 -4.92 -17.99
C SER A 25 0.31 -4.11 -18.75
N VAL A 26 -0.84 -3.87 -18.11
CA VAL A 26 -1.89 -2.97 -18.62
C VAL A 26 -1.32 -1.60 -18.96
N MET A 27 -0.28 -1.15 -18.24
CA MET A 27 0.32 0.18 -18.40
C MET A 27 1.35 0.27 -19.54
N LEU A 28 1.64 -0.81 -20.26
CA LEU A 28 2.61 -0.81 -21.36
C LEU A 28 1.97 -0.64 -22.75
N ASP A 29 0.64 -0.71 -22.83
CA ASP A 29 -0.12 -0.57 -24.06
C ASP A 29 -1.25 0.44 -23.81
N ASP A 30 -1.16 1.59 -24.47
CA ASP A 30 -2.08 2.72 -24.25
C ASP A 30 -3.54 2.36 -24.59
N ASP A 31 -3.75 1.49 -25.60
CA ASP A 31 -5.09 1.05 -26.00
C ASP A 31 -5.72 0.16 -24.92
N ILE A 32 -4.92 -0.74 -24.34
CA ILE A 32 -5.36 -1.58 -23.22
C ILE A 32 -5.60 -0.73 -21.97
N ALA A 33 -4.70 0.20 -21.65
CA ALA A 33 -4.85 1.11 -20.52
C ALA A 33 -6.13 1.95 -20.62
N ALA A 34 -6.39 2.53 -21.80
CA ALA A 34 -7.59 3.32 -22.05
C ALA A 34 -8.88 2.48 -21.98
N SER A 35 -8.87 1.25 -22.51
CA SER A 35 -10.00 0.33 -22.42
C SER A 35 -10.30 -0.07 -20.97
N VAL A 36 -9.26 -0.38 -20.19
CA VAL A 36 -9.36 -0.70 -18.77
C VAL A 36 -9.91 0.49 -17.97
N ALA A 37 -9.39 1.69 -18.22
CA ALA A 37 -9.85 2.91 -17.56
C ALA A 37 -11.34 3.17 -17.83
N LYS A 38 -11.80 3.03 -19.09
CA LYS A 38 -13.23 3.15 -19.44
C LYS A 38 -14.13 2.15 -18.71
N GLY A 39 -13.61 0.96 -18.37
CA GLY A 39 -14.33 -0.04 -17.57
C GLY A 39 -14.43 0.26 -16.07
N ILE A 40 -13.64 1.23 -15.57
CA ILE A 40 -13.55 1.61 -14.15
C ILE A 40 -14.24 2.96 -13.90
N ILE A 41 -14.07 3.92 -14.81
CA ILE A 41 -14.61 5.28 -14.69
C ILE A 41 -16.15 5.24 -14.73
N THR A 42 -16.81 5.93 -13.79
CA THR A 42 -18.26 6.14 -13.80
C THR A 42 -18.62 7.44 -14.54
N PRO A 43 -19.86 7.62 -15.02
CA PRO A 43 -20.26 8.88 -15.66
C PRO A 43 -20.09 10.12 -14.76
N LEU A 44 -20.13 9.94 -13.43
CA LEU A 44 -19.84 11.01 -12.48
C LEU A 44 -18.35 11.37 -12.50
N ASP A 45 -17.48 10.36 -12.56
CA ASP A 45 -16.04 10.54 -12.66
C ASP A 45 -15.67 11.20 -13.99
N GLU A 46 -16.31 10.84 -15.11
CA GLU A 46 -16.09 11.51 -16.41
C GLU A 46 -16.38 13.01 -16.34
N LYS A 47 -17.51 13.39 -15.72
CA LYS A 47 -17.84 14.80 -15.52
C LYS A 47 -16.80 15.50 -14.65
N LEU A 48 -16.41 14.87 -13.55
CA LEU A 48 -15.42 15.42 -12.62
C LEU A 48 -14.06 15.59 -13.31
N LEU A 49 -13.64 14.62 -14.11
CA LEU A 49 -12.40 14.66 -14.88
C LEU A 49 -12.46 15.67 -16.05
N ALA A 50 -13.61 15.84 -16.70
CA ALA A 50 -13.80 16.80 -17.79
C ALA A 50 -13.77 18.26 -17.31
N ASP A 51 -14.23 18.51 -16.08
CA ASP A 51 -14.20 19.83 -15.45
C ASP A 51 -12.82 20.18 -14.85
N ARG A 52 -11.90 19.21 -14.77
CA ARG A 52 -10.54 19.39 -14.23
C ARG A 52 -9.56 19.84 -15.31
N THR A 53 -8.71 20.79 -14.93
CA THR A 53 -7.55 21.19 -15.73
C THR A 53 -6.33 20.32 -15.46
N ASP A 54 -5.42 20.22 -16.42
CA ASP A 54 -4.16 19.50 -16.26
C ASP A 54 -3.34 20.04 -15.07
N ASP A 55 -3.33 21.36 -14.88
CA ASP A 55 -2.63 22.02 -13.76
C ASP A 55 -3.19 21.60 -12.40
N GLU A 56 -4.53 21.51 -12.27
CA GLU A 56 -5.18 21.03 -11.05
C GLU A 56 -4.86 19.55 -10.80
N ALA A 57 -4.91 18.72 -11.84
CA ALA A 57 -4.60 17.30 -11.73
C ALA A 57 -3.13 17.07 -11.29
N ILE A 58 -2.19 17.84 -11.85
CA ILE A 58 -0.78 17.80 -11.45
C ILE A 58 -0.61 18.25 -10.00
N ASN A 59 -1.23 19.37 -9.61
CA ASN A 59 -1.12 19.89 -8.25
C ASN A 59 -1.71 18.93 -7.20
N GLU A 60 -2.87 18.33 -7.46
CA GLU A 60 -3.45 17.32 -6.59
C GLU A 60 -2.56 16.06 -6.49
N SER A 61 -1.99 15.62 -7.60
CA SER A 61 -1.06 14.48 -7.63
C SER A 61 0.22 14.77 -6.82
N MET A 62 0.74 15.99 -6.91
CA MET A 62 1.88 16.42 -6.09
C MET A 62 1.51 16.47 -4.60
N ALA A 63 0.34 17.02 -4.26
CA ALA A 63 -0.12 17.08 -2.88
C ALA A 63 -0.28 15.66 -2.29
N LEU A 64 -0.87 14.73 -3.05
CA LEU A 64 -0.98 13.32 -2.67
C LEU A 64 0.41 12.70 -2.48
N SER A 65 1.34 12.92 -3.41
CA SER A 65 2.70 12.39 -3.33
C SER A 65 3.44 12.87 -2.07
N ILE A 66 3.31 14.15 -1.73
CA ILE A 66 3.87 14.73 -0.50
C ILE A 66 3.24 14.10 0.75
N GLN A 67 1.92 13.94 0.77
CA GLN A 67 1.20 13.31 1.89
C GLN A 67 1.61 11.84 2.06
N CYS A 68 1.72 11.10 0.96
CA CYS A 68 2.22 9.72 0.96
C CYS A 68 3.64 9.64 1.51
N ALA A 69 4.55 10.49 1.03
CA ALA A 69 5.93 10.52 1.51
C ALA A 69 6.00 10.83 3.03
N SER A 70 5.20 11.79 3.51
CA SER A 70 5.09 12.12 4.93
C SER A 70 4.56 10.96 5.76
N SER A 71 3.48 10.31 5.29
CA SER A 71 2.87 9.16 5.96
C SER A 71 3.86 7.99 6.08
N VAL A 72 4.51 7.61 4.97
CA VAL A 72 5.53 6.55 4.95
C VAL A 72 6.72 6.90 5.83
N SER A 73 7.19 8.15 5.81
CA SER A 73 8.28 8.61 6.68
C SER A 73 7.92 8.52 8.16
N ASN A 74 6.69 8.88 8.53
CA ASN A 74 6.21 8.73 9.90
C ASN A 74 6.11 7.25 10.32
N MET A 75 5.67 6.36 9.42
CA MET A 75 5.69 4.92 9.67
C MET A 75 7.12 4.40 9.86
N ALA A 76 8.05 4.79 9.00
CA ALA A 76 9.46 4.39 9.10
C ALA A 76 10.07 4.83 10.44
N ARG A 77 9.82 6.08 10.86
CA ARG A 77 10.27 6.59 12.16
C ARG A 77 9.70 5.78 13.32
N ARG A 78 8.40 5.48 13.31
CA ARG A 78 7.75 4.68 14.35
C ARG A 78 8.33 3.26 14.40
N LEU A 79 8.54 2.64 13.25
CA LEU A 79 9.16 1.32 13.15
C LEU A 79 10.59 1.33 13.71
N GLN A 80 11.38 2.37 13.42
CA GLN A 80 12.73 2.52 13.96
C GLN A 80 12.72 2.61 15.50
N VAL A 81 11.85 3.44 16.08
CA VAL A 81 11.71 3.56 17.54
C VAL A 81 11.34 2.22 18.16
N ARG A 82 10.34 1.52 17.60
CA ARG A 82 9.94 0.18 18.06
C ARG A 82 11.07 -0.84 17.93
N GLY A 83 11.86 -0.76 16.86
CA GLY A 83 13.06 -1.60 16.67
C GLY A 83 14.08 -1.41 17.79
N ASN A 84 14.34 -0.16 18.18
CA ASN A 84 15.25 0.16 19.29
C ASN A 84 14.72 -0.36 20.64
N GLU A 85 13.42 -0.19 20.92
CA GLU A 85 12.77 -0.71 22.13
C GLU A 85 12.89 -2.23 22.22
N VAL A 86 12.65 -2.94 21.12
CA VAL A 86 12.77 -4.41 21.06
C VAL A 86 14.22 -4.85 21.28
N GLN A 87 15.19 -4.13 20.72
CA GLN A 87 16.61 -4.45 20.89
C GLN A 87 17.07 -4.22 22.34
N GLU A 88 16.60 -3.16 22.98
CA GLU A 88 16.85 -2.90 24.40
C GLU A 88 16.26 -4.01 25.27
N LEU A 89 14.99 -4.38 25.04
CA LEU A 89 14.34 -5.45 25.77
C LEU A 89 15.07 -6.79 25.58
N ARG A 90 15.53 -7.10 24.36
CA ARG A 90 16.34 -8.30 24.07
C ARG A 90 17.62 -8.32 24.90
N THR A 91 18.29 -7.17 25.03
CA THR A 91 19.52 -7.04 25.82
C THR A 91 19.25 -7.25 27.31
N GLN A 92 18.15 -6.71 27.83
CA GLN A 92 17.73 -6.94 29.22
C GLN A 92 17.43 -8.41 29.49
N VAL A 93 16.65 -9.08 28.62
CA VAL A 93 16.35 -10.50 28.75
C VAL A 93 17.62 -11.35 28.76
N LEU A 94 18.56 -11.10 27.84
CA LEU A 94 19.83 -11.81 27.80
C LEU A 94 20.64 -11.62 29.09
N ARG A 95 20.65 -10.40 29.64
CA ARG A 95 21.32 -10.11 30.92
C ARG A 95 20.70 -10.92 32.06
N PHE A 96 19.37 -10.89 32.20
CA PHE A 96 18.67 -11.67 33.23
C PHE A 96 18.94 -13.17 33.10
N CYS A 97 18.95 -13.72 31.89
CA CYS A 97 19.27 -15.13 31.67
C CYS A 97 20.70 -15.46 32.12
N ASN A 98 21.68 -14.65 31.75
CA ASN A 98 23.09 -14.85 32.15
C ASN A 98 23.26 -14.78 33.67
N GLU A 99 22.65 -13.79 34.32
CA GLU A 99 22.66 -13.66 35.78
C GLU A 99 22.03 -14.89 36.46
N GLY A 100 20.90 -15.38 35.94
CA GLY A 100 20.26 -16.60 36.45
C GLY A 100 21.14 -17.84 36.32
N ILE A 101 21.81 -18.01 35.17
CA ILE A 101 22.76 -19.11 34.94
C ILE A 101 23.95 -19.03 35.92
N GLU A 102 24.48 -17.83 36.16
CA GLU A 102 25.58 -17.61 37.11
C GLU A 102 25.17 -17.92 38.56
N VAL A 103 23.97 -17.53 38.97
CA VAL A 103 23.43 -17.85 40.30
C VAL A 103 23.25 -19.36 40.46
N PHE A 104 22.65 -20.03 39.47
CA PHE A 104 22.46 -21.48 39.49
C PHE A 104 23.80 -22.24 39.54
N SER A 105 24.78 -21.80 38.75
CA SER A 105 26.13 -22.38 38.72
C SER A 105 26.85 -22.24 40.07
N ARG A 106 26.70 -21.09 40.75
CA ARG A 106 27.22 -20.92 42.11
C ARG A 106 26.53 -21.84 43.11
N ARG A 107 25.22 -22.07 42.96
CA ARG A 107 24.47 -22.94 43.87
C ARG A 107 24.85 -24.42 43.77
N ILE A 108 25.20 -24.92 42.58
CA ILE A 108 25.67 -26.30 42.38
C ILE A 108 27.08 -26.52 42.94
N LYS A 109 27.93 -25.49 42.92
CA LYS A 109 29.32 -25.56 43.37
C LYS A 109 29.49 -25.39 44.89
N SER A 110 28.43 -25.01 45.62
CA SER A 110 28.39 -24.85 47.08
C SER A 110 27.83 -26.10 47.75
#